data_AF-A0A0C2FSU2-F1
#
_entry.id   AF-A0A0C2FSU2-F1
#
_cell.length_a   1.000
_cell.length_b   1.000
_cell.length_c   1.000
_cell.angle_alpha   90.00
_cell.angle_beta   90.00
_cell.angle_gamma   90.00
#
_symmetry.space_group_name_H-M   'P 1'
#
loop_
_entity.id
_entity.type
_entity.pdbx_description
1 polymer ?
#
loop_
_entity_poly.entity_id
_entity_poly.type
_entity_poly.pdbx_seq_one_letter_code
_entity_poly.pdbx_strand_id
1 'polypeptide(L)'
;MFAFPDQETVRNVVYQLPRVGVGVKYGLPQSRKTSLMTPRQLFKHSDMCLKWQKREISNFDYLMFLNTVAGRTFNDLNQYPVFPWILTNYSSETLDLNVAANFRDLSKPIGALSESRRKFFQERYTSWEDETIPAFHYGTHYSTQAFTLNWLMRVVSYGY
;
A
#
# COMPACT_ATOMS: atom_id res chain seq x y z
N MET A 1 11.09 -10.04 -10.66
CA MET A 1 11.47 -8.65 -10.35
C MET A 1 12.98 -8.56 -10.44
N PHE A 2 13.54 -7.45 -10.91
CA PHE A 2 14.98 -7.28 -11.06
C PHE A 2 15.42 -6.00 -10.35
N ALA A 3 16.58 -6.05 -9.72
CA ALA A 3 17.26 -4.90 -9.15
C ALA A 3 18.51 -4.60 -9.99
N PHE A 4 18.81 -3.32 -10.18
CA PHE A 4 19.96 -2.85 -10.94
C PHE A 4 20.77 -1.85 -10.11
N PRO A 5 22.07 -1.65 -10.39
CA PRO A 5 22.93 -0.76 -9.59
C PRO A 5 22.47 0.70 -9.57
N ASP A 6 21.84 1.16 -10.65
CA ASP A 6 21.46 2.57 -10.83
C ASP A 6 20.26 2.73 -11.78
N GLN A 7 19.70 3.94 -11.80
CA GLN A 7 18.53 4.29 -12.62
C GLN A 7 18.85 4.40 -14.12
N GLU A 8 20.11 4.60 -14.49
CA GLU A 8 20.52 4.67 -15.89
C GLU A 8 20.49 3.28 -16.53
N THR A 9 20.94 2.27 -15.81
CA THR A 9 20.85 0.87 -16.17
C THR A 9 19.39 0.45 -16.36
N VAL A 10 18.49 0.83 -15.44
CA VAL A 10 17.04 0.59 -15.58
C VAL A 10 16.51 1.21 -16.88
N ARG A 11 16.88 2.46 -17.15
CA ARG A 11 16.48 3.18 -18.37
C ARG A 11 16.95 2.45 -19.62
N ASN A 12 18.23 2.04 -19.66
CA ASN A 12 18.81 1.32 -20.79
C ASN A 12 18.10 0.00 -21.04
N VAL A 13 17.80 -0.77 -19.99
CA VAL A 13 17.03 -2.02 -20.09
C VAL A 13 15.63 -1.75 -20.65
N VAL A 14 14.90 -0.77 -20.13
CA VAL A 14 13.55 -0.42 -20.63
C VAL A 14 13.57 -0.02 -22.11
N TYR A 15 14.64 0.61 -22.60
CA TYR A 15 14.79 0.94 -24.01
C TYR A 15 14.92 -0.28 -24.93
N GLN A 16 15.44 -1.40 -24.43
CA GLN A 16 15.54 -2.66 -25.17
C GLN A 16 14.29 -3.52 -25.07
N LEU A 17 13.42 -3.28 -24.08
CA LEU A 17 12.20 -4.07 -23.88
C LEU A 17 11.05 -3.64 -24.80
N PRO A 18 10.03 -4.51 -24.99
CA PRO A 18 8.80 -4.18 -25.71
C PRO A 18 8.09 -2.94 -25.15
N ARG A 19 7.45 -2.15 -26.03
CA ARG A 19 6.82 -0.87 -25.68
C ARG A 19 5.43 -1.06 -25.04
N VAL A 20 5.35 -1.73 -23.91
CA VAL A 20 4.06 -2.08 -23.26
C VAL A 20 3.61 -1.09 -22.18
N GLY A 21 4.47 -0.15 -21.78
CA GLY A 21 4.17 0.78 -20.69
C GLY A 21 4.00 0.05 -19.35
N VAL A 22 2.90 0.34 -18.66
CA VAL A 22 2.47 -0.33 -17.43
C VAL A 22 1.24 -1.23 -17.67
N GLY A 23 1.01 -1.62 -18.93
CA GLY A 23 -0.16 -2.39 -19.34
C GLY A 23 -1.37 -1.52 -19.70
N VAL A 24 -2.45 -2.18 -20.13
CA VAL A 24 -3.68 -1.52 -20.62
C VAL A 24 -4.68 -1.16 -19.51
N LYS A 25 -4.53 -1.76 -18.32
CA LYS A 25 -5.55 -1.72 -17.27
C LYS A 25 -5.74 -0.33 -16.64
N TYR A 26 -4.72 0.53 -16.71
CA TYR A 26 -4.66 1.77 -15.91
C TYR A 26 -4.94 3.06 -16.69
N GLY A 27 -5.46 2.96 -17.92
CA GLY A 27 -5.76 4.14 -18.73
C GLY A 27 -4.53 4.99 -19.07
N LEU A 28 -3.34 4.37 -19.07
CA LEU A 28 -2.07 5.04 -19.34
C LEU A 28 -1.53 4.64 -20.73
N PRO A 29 -0.81 5.53 -21.43
CA PRO A 29 -0.23 5.21 -22.73
C PRO A 29 0.75 4.02 -22.65
N GLN A 30 0.70 3.10 -23.62
CA GLN A 30 1.65 2.00 -23.73
C GLN A 30 2.96 2.49 -24.35
N SER A 31 3.82 3.06 -23.52
CA SER A 31 5.10 3.63 -23.96
C SER A 31 6.21 3.33 -22.95
N ARG A 32 7.45 3.23 -23.42
CA ARG A 32 8.64 3.10 -22.56
C ARG A 32 8.77 4.26 -21.57
N LYS A 33 8.35 5.47 -21.98
CA LYS A 33 8.29 6.65 -21.11
C LYS A 33 7.34 6.40 -19.94
N THR A 34 6.20 5.76 -20.18
CA THR A 34 5.24 5.38 -19.13
C THR A 34 5.84 4.38 -18.15
N SER A 35 6.62 3.39 -18.63
CA SER A 35 7.31 2.44 -17.76
C SER A 35 8.35 3.08 -16.84
N LEU A 36 8.85 4.28 -17.20
CA LEU A 36 9.84 5.05 -16.43
C LEU A 36 9.23 6.21 -15.63
N MET A 37 7.90 6.35 -15.62
CA MET A 37 7.23 7.40 -14.84
C MET A 37 7.36 7.14 -13.34
N THR A 38 7.48 8.21 -12.56
CA THR A 38 7.43 8.13 -11.10
C THR A 38 6.02 7.73 -10.63
N PRO A 39 5.87 7.17 -9.41
CA PRO A 39 4.56 6.88 -8.82
C PRO A 39 3.57 8.05 -8.90
N ARG A 40 4.05 9.27 -8.61
CA ARG A 40 3.26 10.50 -8.69
C ARG A 40 2.78 10.81 -10.10
N GLN A 41 3.63 10.57 -11.11
CA GLN A 41 3.26 10.76 -12.52
C GLN A 41 2.25 9.71 -12.97
N LEU A 42 2.43 8.43 -12.61
CA LEU A 42 1.49 7.36 -12.93
C LEU A 42 0.11 7.64 -12.33
N PHE A 43 0.06 8.04 -11.06
CA PHE A 43 -1.20 8.42 -10.40
C PHE A 43 -1.87 9.61 -11.10
N LYS A 44 -1.11 10.68 -11.40
CA LYS A 44 -1.65 11.90 -12.00
C LYS A 44 -2.23 11.70 -13.40
N HIS A 45 -1.63 10.83 -14.22
CA HIS A 45 -2.03 10.65 -15.63
C HIS A 45 -3.00 9.48 -15.84
N SER A 46 -3.28 8.69 -14.81
CA SER A 46 -4.21 7.57 -14.87
C SER A 46 -5.67 8.02 -14.76
N ASP A 47 -6.57 7.34 -15.47
CA ASP A 47 -8.02 7.57 -15.38
C ASP A 47 -8.68 6.77 -14.24
N MET A 48 -7.91 5.95 -13.51
CA MET A 48 -8.43 5.01 -12.51
C MET A 48 -9.17 5.69 -11.35
N CYS A 49 -8.75 6.89 -10.94
CA CYS A 49 -9.45 7.66 -9.90
C CYS A 49 -10.87 8.02 -10.34
N LEU A 50 -11.03 8.48 -11.59
CA LEU A 50 -12.33 8.83 -12.14
C LEU A 50 -13.22 7.59 -12.31
N LYS A 51 -12.65 6.48 -12.79
CA LYS A 51 -13.37 5.20 -12.91
C LYS A 51 -13.89 4.72 -11.55
N TRP A 52 -13.07 4.84 -10.52
CA TRP A 52 -13.46 4.48 -9.15
C TRP A 52 -14.60 5.38 -8.64
N GLN A 53 -14.48 6.69 -8.81
CA GLN A 53 -15.54 7.65 -8.43
C GLN A 53 -16.86 7.38 -9.16
N LYS A 54 -16.80 6.98 -10.44
CA LYS A 54 -17.96 6.57 -11.25
C LYS A 54 -18.46 5.15 -10.98
N ARG A 55 -17.83 4.42 -10.05
CA ARG A 55 -18.13 3.01 -9.72
C ARG A 55 -17.96 2.04 -10.90
N GLU A 56 -17.14 2.41 -11.88
CA GLU A 56 -16.74 1.53 -12.99
C GLU A 56 -15.73 0.47 -12.54
N ILE A 57 -15.04 0.72 -11.41
CA ILE A 57 -14.16 -0.24 -10.75
C ILE A 57 -14.46 -0.30 -9.25
N SER A 58 -14.18 -1.45 -8.63
CA SER A 58 -14.42 -1.68 -7.21
C SER A 58 -13.41 -0.94 -6.32
N ASN A 59 -13.72 -0.81 -5.02
CA ASN A 59 -12.74 -0.35 -4.02
C ASN A 59 -11.49 -1.24 -4.00
N PHE A 60 -11.67 -2.56 -4.16
CA PHE A 60 -10.56 -3.51 -4.20
C PHE A 60 -9.65 -3.26 -5.40
N ASP A 61 -10.21 -3.11 -6.60
CA ASP A 61 -9.44 -2.81 -7.81
C ASP A 61 -8.69 -1.49 -7.72
N TYR A 62 -9.34 -0.47 -7.14
CA TYR A 62 -8.71 0.83 -6.96
C TYR A 62 -7.57 0.78 -5.94
N LEU A 63 -7.75 0.09 -4.81
CA LEU A 63 -6.67 -0.13 -3.84
C LEU A 63 -5.52 -0.96 -4.41
N MET A 64 -5.82 -1.97 -5.24
CA MET A 64 -4.79 -2.71 -5.97
C MET A 64 -4.02 -1.80 -6.94
N PHE A 65 -4.71 -0.94 -7.69
CA PHE A 65 -4.07 0.07 -8.53
C PHE A 65 -3.14 0.97 -7.74
N LEU A 66 -3.61 1.54 -6.62
CA LEU A 66 -2.80 2.41 -5.76
C LEU A 66 -1.55 1.69 -5.24
N ASN A 67 -1.68 0.44 -4.81
CA ASN A 67 -0.55 -0.39 -4.40
C ASN A 67 0.45 -0.57 -5.56
N THR A 68 -0.03 -0.97 -6.73
CA THR A 68 0.84 -1.20 -7.91
C THR A 68 1.60 0.06 -8.32
N VAL A 69 0.93 1.21 -8.43
CA VAL A 69 1.63 2.46 -8.84
C VAL A 69 2.54 3.02 -7.75
N ALA A 70 2.31 2.68 -6.49
CA ALA A 70 3.21 2.98 -5.38
C ALA A 70 4.45 2.05 -5.33
N GLY A 71 4.59 1.12 -6.28
CA GLY A 71 5.71 0.18 -6.37
C GLY A 71 5.53 -1.11 -5.55
N ARG A 72 4.36 -1.33 -4.96
CA ARG A 72 4.08 -2.55 -4.19
C ARG A 72 3.93 -3.75 -5.12
N THR A 73 4.41 -4.91 -4.67
CA THR A 73 4.53 -6.12 -5.49
C THR A 73 4.38 -7.37 -4.64
N PHE A 74 3.92 -8.46 -5.26
CA PHE A 74 3.94 -9.79 -4.64
C PHE A 74 5.33 -10.45 -4.68
N ASN A 75 6.25 -9.92 -5.49
CA ASN A 75 7.59 -10.47 -5.66
C ASN A 75 8.60 -10.05 -4.57
N ASP A 76 8.25 -9.06 -3.74
CA ASP A 76 9.06 -8.61 -2.60
C ASP A 76 8.14 -8.47 -1.39
N LEU A 77 8.32 -9.35 -0.40
CA LEU A 77 7.48 -9.38 0.80
C LEU A 77 7.67 -8.16 1.70
N ASN A 78 8.79 -7.43 1.57
CA ASN A 78 8.99 -6.15 2.26
C ASN A 78 8.18 -5.01 1.62
N GLN A 79 7.72 -5.20 0.39
CA GLN A 79 6.91 -4.25 -0.38
C GLN A 79 5.54 -4.83 -0.76
N TYR A 80 5.01 -5.73 0.06
CA TYR A 80 3.73 -6.38 -0.18
C TYR A 80 2.57 -5.38 -0.24
N PRO A 81 1.52 -5.61 -1.06
CA PRO A 81 0.34 -4.76 -1.10
C PRO A 81 -0.33 -4.57 0.27
N VAL A 82 -0.78 -3.36 0.55
CA VAL A 82 -1.36 -2.94 1.82
C VAL A 82 -2.84 -2.66 1.65
N PHE A 83 -3.65 -3.25 2.53
CA PHE A 83 -5.09 -3.01 2.64
C PHE A 83 -5.45 -2.55 4.05
N PRO A 84 -6.43 -1.65 4.20
CA PRO A 84 -6.90 -1.25 5.51
C PRO A 84 -7.73 -2.36 6.15
N TRP A 85 -7.63 -2.49 7.47
CA TRP A 85 -8.68 -3.13 8.26
C TRP A 85 -9.99 -2.37 8.07
N ILE A 86 -11.07 -3.09 7.78
CA ILE A 86 -12.39 -2.48 7.53
C ILE A 86 -13.32 -2.71 8.72
N LEU A 87 -13.37 -3.94 9.24
CA LEU A 87 -14.27 -4.29 10.33
C LEU A 87 -13.58 -4.10 11.68
N THR A 88 -14.38 -3.84 12.70
CA THR A 88 -13.95 -3.74 14.10
C THR A 88 -14.54 -4.85 14.97
N ASN A 89 -15.70 -5.38 14.57
CA ASN A 89 -16.41 -6.43 15.30
C ASN A 89 -16.09 -7.81 14.72
N TYR A 90 -15.40 -8.62 15.52
CA TYR A 90 -15.03 -10.00 15.22
C TYR A 90 -15.55 -10.98 16.29
N SER A 91 -16.43 -10.51 17.18
CA SER A 91 -16.89 -11.28 18.35
C SER A 91 -18.37 -11.63 18.28
N SER A 92 -19.17 -10.84 17.57
CA SER A 92 -20.59 -11.15 17.35
C SER A 92 -20.75 -12.33 16.40
N GLU A 93 -21.73 -13.18 16.67
CA GLU A 93 -22.13 -14.29 15.79
C GLU A 93 -22.66 -13.80 14.44
N THR A 94 -23.36 -12.65 14.45
CA THR A 94 -23.87 -11.98 13.26
C THR A 94 -23.28 -10.57 13.15
N LEU A 95 -23.03 -10.14 11.92
CA LEU A 95 -22.43 -8.84 11.62
C LEU A 95 -23.40 -8.01 10.76
N ASP A 96 -24.03 -7.00 11.37
CA ASP A 96 -24.87 -6.06 10.65
C ASP A 96 -24.03 -4.96 9.98
N LEU A 97 -24.04 -4.95 8.65
CA LEU A 97 -23.30 -3.98 7.83
C LEU A 97 -23.96 -2.60 7.76
N ASN A 98 -25.14 -2.41 8.36
CA ASN A 98 -25.79 -1.10 8.48
C ASN A 98 -25.36 -0.36 9.76
N VAL A 99 -24.68 -1.02 10.68
CA VAL A 99 -24.21 -0.43 11.95
C VAL A 99 -22.83 0.18 11.75
N ALA A 100 -22.74 1.51 11.79
CA ALA A 100 -21.49 2.25 11.61
C ALA A 100 -20.37 1.83 12.59
N ALA A 101 -20.72 1.43 13.83
CA ALA A 101 -19.77 0.99 14.85
C ALA A 101 -19.02 -0.31 14.49
N ASN A 102 -19.54 -1.11 13.54
CA ASN A 102 -18.87 -2.31 13.04
C ASN A 102 -17.73 -2.00 12.06
N PHE A 103 -17.57 -0.74 11.66
CA PHE A 103 -16.54 -0.30 10.72
C PHE A 103 -15.47 0.54 11.40
N ARG A 104 -14.24 0.37 10.91
CA ARG A 104 -13.09 1.14 11.36
C ARG A 104 -13.20 2.57 10.86
N ASP A 105 -12.87 3.53 11.72
CA ASP A 105 -12.63 4.92 11.31
C ASP A 105 -11.42 4.97 10.36
N LEU A 106 -11.70 5.09 9.05
CA LEU A 106 -10.69 5.10 7.99
C LEU A 106 -9.86 6.39 7.95
N SER A 107 -10.28 7.46 8.65
CA SER A 107 -9.55 8.72 8.73
C SER A 107 -8.31 8.66 9.63
N LYS A 108 -8.22 7.62 10.48
CA LYS A 108 -7.16 7.45 11.47
C LYS A 108 -6.22 6.29 11.13
N PRO A 109 -4.93 6.37 11.47
CA PRO A 109 -4.05 5.20 11.46
C PRO A 109 -4.40 4.22 12.59
N ILE A 110 -3.95 2.96 12.48
CA ILE A 110 -4.23 1.90 13.47
C ILE A 110 -3.84 2.31 14.90
N GLY A 111 -2.67 2.95 15.06
CA GLY A 111 -2.18 3.38 16.37
C GLY A 111 -2.99 4.51 17.03
N ALA A 112 -3.90 5.15 16.29
CA ALA A 112 -4.72 6.26 16.77
C ALA A 112 -6.21 5.90 16.96
N LEU A 113 -6.60 4.63 16.76
CA LEU A 113 -7.98 4.18 16.94
C LEU A 113 -8.40 4.17 18.42
N SER A 114 -7.49 3.75 19.29
CA SER A 114 -7.67 3.78 20.75
C SER A 114 -7.15 5.10 21.29
N GLU A 115 -7.98 5.80 22.05
CA GLU A 115 -7.64 7.11 22.62
C GLU A 115 -6.44 7.03 23.58
N SER A 116 -6.34 5.97 24.39
CA SER A 116 -5.18 5.75 25.27
C SER A 116 -3.90 5.50 24.49
N ARG A 117 -3.94 4.66 23.45
CA ARG A 117 -2.78 4.44 22.56
C ARG A 117 -2.39 5.72 21.81
N ARG A 118 -3.37 6.50 21.35
CA ARG A 118 -3.16 7.77 20.67
C ARG A 118 -2.39 8.74 21.57
N LYS A 119 -2.84 8.92 22.82
CA LYS A 119 -2.16 9.76 23.81
C LYS A 119 -0.74 9.30 24.07
N PHE A 120 -0.54 8.01 24.30
CA PHE A 120 0.80 7.43 24.50
C PHE A 120 1.76 7.74 23.33
N PHE A 121 1.32 7.54 22.08
CA PHE A 121 2.17 7.83 20.92
C PHE A 121 2.39 9.31 20.69
N GLN A 122 1.39 10.15 21.01
CA GLN A 122 1.53 11.60 20.96
C GLN A 122 2.57 12.08 21.97
N GLU A 123 2.49 11.62 23.22
CA GLU A 123 3.42 11.93 24.30
C GLU A 123 4.84 11.51 23.92
N ARG A 124 5.03 10.26 23.47
CA ARG A 124 6.32 9.75 22.96
C ARG A 124 6.91 10.65 21.87
N TYR A 125 6.08 11.12 20.93
CA TYR A 125 6.54 11.99 19.86
C TYR A 125 6.94 13.37 20.39
N THR A 126 6.16 13.94 21.31
CA THR A 126 6.39 15.30 21.82
C THR A 126 7.52 15.40 22.83
N SER A 127 7.79 14.35 23.62
CA SER A 127 8.91 14.30 24.57
C SER A 127 10.16 13.66 23.95
N TRP A 128 10.28 13.68 22.63
CA TRP A 128 11.39 13.05 21.92
C TRP A 128 12.64 13.93 21.99
N GLU A 129 13.65 13.47 22.73
CA GLU A 129 14.92 14.16 22.92
C GLU A 129 16.06 13.33 22.31
N ASP A 130 16.13 13.31 20.97
CA ASP A 130 17.27 12.74 20.23
C ASP A 130 17.67 13.71 19.12
N GLU A 131 18.95 14.09 19.07
CA GLU A 131 19.48 15.05 18.10
C GLU A 131 19.71 14.44 16.70
N THR A 132 19.81 13.11 16.62
CA THR A 132 20.20 12.39 15.40
C THR A 132 19.02 11.68 14.74
N ILE A 133 18.05 11.23 15.54
CA ILE A 133 16.89 10.48 15.08
C ILE A 133 15.66 11.40 15.14
N PRO A 134 15.01 11.69 13.99
CA PRO A 134 13.77 12.46 13.97
C PRO A 134 12.68 11.80 14.83
N ALA A 135 11.87 12.62 15.51
CA ALA A 135 10.73 12.12 16.28
C ALA A 135 9.76 11.30 15.42
N PHE A 136 9.23 10.21 15.98
CA PHE A 136 8.27 9.35 15.32
C PHE A 136 7.24 8.78 16.29
N HIS A 137 6.02 8.58 15.78
CA HIS A 137 4.94 7.97 16.56
C HIS A 137 5.12 6.45 16.69
N TYR A 138 5.49 5.78 15.59
CA TYR A 138 5.52 4.32 15.53
C TYR A 138 6.93 3.83 15.17
N GLY A 139 7.56 3.06 16.07
CA GLY A 139 8.80 2.35 15.77
C GLY A 139 8.59 1.06 14.97
N THR A 140 7.33 0.70 14.69
CA THR A 140 6.94 -0.47 13.91
C THR A 140 6.19 -0.03 12.67
N HIS A 141 6.38 -0.78 11.58
CA HIS A 141 5.75 -0.51 10.29
C HIS A 141 4.51 -1.39 10.09
N TYR A 142 3.50 -0.89 9.38
CA TYR A 142 2.23 -1.58 9.12
C TYR A 142 2.32 -2.68 8.05
N SER A 143 3.44 -2.78 7.34
CA SER A 143 3.69 -3.75 6.27
C SER A 143 5.13 -4.24 6.41
N THR A 144 5.31 -5.52 6.69
CA THR A 144 6.63 -6.15 6.86
C THR A 144 6.59 -7.55 6.26
N GLN A 145 7.74 -8.05 5.80
CA GLN A 145 7.86 -9.43 5.35
C GLN A 145 7.39 -10.42 6.43
N ALA A 146 7.76 -10.17 7.69
CA ALA A 146 7.34 -10.99 8.82
C ALA A 146 5.81 -11.07 8.93
N PHE A 147 5.09 -9.95 8.78
CA PHE A 147 3.63 -9.97 8.78
C PHE A 147 3.07 -10.77 7.61
N THR A 148 3.60 -10.58 6.40
CA THR A 148 3.13 -11.31 5.21
C THR A 148 3.31 -12.82 5.36
N LEU A 149 4.47 -13.28 5.85
CA LEU A 149 4.73 -14.70 6.09
C LEU A 149 3.79 -15.27 7.16
N ASN A 150 3.59 -14.55 8.27
CA ASN A 150 2.66 -14.98 9.32
C ASN A 150 1.22 -15.07 8.80
N TRP A 151 0.76 -14.09 8.00
CA TRP A 151 -0.58 -14.14 7.39
C TRP A 151 -0.77 -15.31 6.44
N LEU A 152 0.28 -15.70 5.71
CA LEU A 152 0.24 -16.74 4.68
C LEU A 152 0.80 -18.08 5.12
N MET A 153 0.99 -18.30 6.43
CA MET A 153 1.62 -19.50 7.00
C MET A 153 0.94 -20.83 6.60
N ARG A 154 -0.34 -20.80 6.20
CA ARG A 154 -1.09 -21.98 5.72
C ARG A 154 -1.02 -22.20 4.20
N VAL A 155 -0.32 -21.34 3.47
CA VAL A 155 -0.16 -21.42 2.00
C VAL A 155 1.18 -22.08 1.69
N VAL A 156 1.12 -23.17 0.91
CA VAL A 156 2.22 -24.13 0.67
C VAL A 156 3.54 -23.50 0.19
N SER A 157 3.50 -22.36 -0.50
CA SER A 157 4.67 -21.73 -1.12
C SER A 157 5.45 -20.76 -0.23
N TYR A 158 5.06 -20.54 1.03
CA TYR A 158 5.71 -19.56 1.93
C TYR A 158 6.22 -20.15 3.26
N GLY A 159 6.19 -21.48 3.42
CA GLY A 159 6.65 -22.17 4.62
C GLY A 159 7.60 -23.31 4.30
N TYR A 160 8.87 -23.00 4.02
CA TYR A 160 10.02 -23.89 4.13
C TYR A 160 11.27 -23.07 4.45
#